data_AF-A0A4R5VFS9-F1
#
_entry.id   AF-A0A4R5VFS9-F1
#
_cell.length_a   1.000
_cell.length_b   1.000
_cell.length_c   1.000
_cell.angle_alpha   90.00
_cell.angle_beta   90.00
_cell.angle_gamma   90.00
#
_symmetry.space_group_name_H-M   'P 1'
#
loop_
_entity.id
_entity.type
_entity.pdbx_description
1 polymer ?
#
loop_
_entity_poly.entity_id
_entity_poly.type
_entity_poly.pdbx_seq_one_letter_code
_entity_poly.pdbx_strand_id
1 'polypeptide(L)'
;MTDRFSEDEVVATVTRLTRSQLVRFVEGEFVRPQRDVNGYVFRRVDIARLELLCDLSQDLDLDETGLDIVISLIDQLHAARQDLATMGHAINDLPADLKAQVMAEMKRV
;
A
#
# COMPACT_ATOMS: atom_id res chain seq x y z
N MET A 1 -3.89 12.34 -12.48
CA MET A 1 -2.72 12.07 -13.32
C MET A 1 -1.97 10.91 -12.70
N THR A 2 -1.77 9.81 -13.42
CA THR A 2 -1.03 8.66 -12.90
C THR A 2 0.44 8.91 -13.17
N ASP A 3 1.14 9.47 -12.20
CA ASP A 3 2.58 9.66 -12.32
C ASP A 3 3.24 8.29 -12.45
N ARG A 4 4.02 8.15 -13.53
CA ARG A 4 4.78 6.96 -13.90
C ARG A 4 6.26 7.27 -13.75
N PHE A 5 7.00 6.36 -13.14
CA PHE A 5 8.42 6.49 -12.85
C PHE A 5 9.16 5.30 -13.45
N SER A 6 10.29 5.56 -14.09
CA SER A 6 11.29 4.56 -14.47
C SER A 6 12.11 4.11 -13.26
N GLU A 7 12.86 3.01 -13.38
CA GLU A 7 13.78 2.55 -12.31
C GLU A 7 14.76 3.65 -11.86
N ASP A 8 15.30 4.43 -12.81
CA ASP A 8 16.23 5.53 -12.51
C ASP A 8 15.56 6.66 -11.72
N GLU A 9 14.34 7.02 -12.09
CA GLU A 9 13.55 8.02 -11.36
C GLU A 9 13.15 7.53 -9.98
N VAL A 10 12.84 6.24 -9.84
CA VAL A 10 12.52 5.61 -8.54
C VAL A 10 13.71 5.70 -7.60
N VAL A 11 14.89 5.28 -8.03
CA VAL A 11 16.12 5.33 -7.22
C VAL A 11 16.53 6.78 -6.91
N ALA A 12 16.27 7.72 -7.81
CA ALA A 12 16.50 9.14 -7.56
C ALA A 12 15.48 9.74 -6.56
N THR A 13 14.24 9.26 -6.57
CA THR A 13 13.17 9.75 -5.70
C THR A 13 13.30 9.17 -4.29
N VAL A 14 13.49 7.85 -4.19
CA VAL A 14 13.67 7.15 -2.92
C VAL A 14 15.17 7.08 -2.62
N THR A 15 15.72 8.15 -2.06
CA THR A 15 17.18 8.30 -1.90
C THR A 15 17.86 7.24 -1.04
N ARG A 16 17.10 6.55 -0.17
CA ARG A 16 17.56 5.43 0.66
C ARG A 16 17.56 4.08 -0.07
N LEU A 17 17.00 4.02 -1.28
CA LEU A 17 16.86 2.81 -2.08
C LEU A 17 18.01 2.67 -3.07
N THR A 18 18.70 1.54 -3.01
CA THR A 18 19.69 1.16 -4.03
C THR A 18 19.04 0.37 -5.17
N ARG A 19 19.67 0.37 -6.35
CA ARG A 19 19.16 -0.41 -7.49
C ARG A 19 19.10 -1.91 -7.18
N SER A 20 20.06 -2.45 -6.42
CA SER A 20 20.03 -3.86 -6.01
C SER A 20 18.88 -4.17 -5.05
N GLN A 21 18.57 -3.28 -4.11
CA GLN A 21 17.38 -3.41 -3.25
C GLN A 21 16.09 -3.35 -4.07
N LEU A 22 16.00 -2.42 -5.03
CA LEU A 22 14.83 -2.33 -5.91
C LEU A 22 14.60 -3.66 -6.65
N VAL A 23 15.64 -4.24 -7.24
CA VAL A 23 15.55 -5.54 -7.91
C VAL A 23 15.08 -6.62 -6.93
N ARG A 24 15.67 -6.71 -5.74
CA ARG A 24 15.24 -7.67 -4.71
C ARG A 24 13.77 -7.50 -4.31
N PHE A 25 13.31 -6.27 -4.14
CA PHE A 25 11.92 -6.00 -3.78
C PHE A 25 10.93 -6.36 -4.90
N VAL A 26 11.34 -6.23 -6.16
CA VAL A 26 10.52 -6.67 -7.29
C VAL A 26 10.54 -8.21 -7.41
N GLU A 27 11.68 -8.84 -7.23
CA GLU A 27 11.84 -10.31 -7.28
C GLU A 27 11.10 -11.03 -6.15
N GLY A 28 11.13 -10.48 -4.93
CA GLY A 28 10.33 -10.95 -3.79
C GLY A 28 8.85 -10.57 -3.86
N GLU A 29 8.40 -10.02 -4.99
CA GLU A 29 7.02 -9.54 -5.23
C GLU A 29 6.48 -8.51 -4.23
N PHE A 30 7.35 -7.92 -3.40
CA PHE A 30 7.01 -6.84 -2.49
C PHE A 30 6.50 -5.62 -3.24
N VAL A 31 6.98 -5.36 -4.45
CA VAL A 31 6.47 -4.33 -5.34
C VAL A 31 6.25 -4.96 -6.71
N ARG A 32 5.07 -4.73 -7.29
CA ARG A 32 4.67 -5.29 -8.58
C ARG A 32 4.49 -4.18 -9.61
N PRO A 33 5.60 -3.62 -10.14
CA PRO A 33 5.53 -2.58 -11.15
C PRO A 33 4.93 -3.13 -12.46
N GLN A 34 4.45 -2.22 -13.30
CA GLN A 34 4.02 -2.58 -14.64
C GLN A 34 5.25 -2.82 -15.52
N ARG A 35 5.18 -3.80 -16.42
CA ARG A 35 6.24 -4.06 -17.38
C ARG A 35 5.89 -3.40 -18.72
N ASP A 36 6.79 -2.56 -19.21
CA ASP A 36 6.69 -1.91 -20.53
C ASP A 36 7.84 -2.40 -21.43
N VAL A 37 7.83 -2.01 -22.71
CA VAL A 37 8.80 -2.41 -23.73
C VAL A 37 10.25 -2.12 -23.31
N ASN A 38 10.45 -1.07 -22.50
CA ASN A 38 11.76 -0.58 -22.08
C ASN A 38 12.15 -0.95 -20.63
N GLY A 39 11.32 -1.69 -19.89
CA GLY A 39 11.61 -2.07 -18.50
C GLY A 39 10.42 -1.89 -17.54
N TYR A 40 10.71 -1.81 -16.24
CA TYR A 40 9.68 -1.61 -15.23
C TYR A 40 9.24 -0.15 -15.14
N VAL A 41 7.93 0.04 -15.01
CA VAL A 41 7.26 1.31 -14.81
C VAL A 41 6.50 1.26 -13.49
N PHE A 42 6.87 2.18 -12.61
CA PHE A 42 6.36 2.30 -11.25
C PHE A 42 5.32 3.42 -11.20
N ARG A 43 4.29 3.25 -10.40
CA ARG A 43 3.28 4.27 -10.12
C ARG A 43 3.61 4.94 -8.80
N ARG A 44 2.96 6.06 -8.52
CA ARG A 44 3.09 6.76 -7.22
C ARG A 44 2.88 5.85 -6.00
N VAL A 45 1.93 4.90 -6.07
CA VAL A 45 1.69 3.94 -4.98
C VAL A 45 2.87 3.01 -4.75
N ASP A 46 3.60 2.66 -5.82
CA ASP A 46 4.77 1.80 -5.74
C ASP A 46 5.94 2.56 -5.07
N ILE A 47 6.05 3.88 -5.28
CA ILE A 47 7.02 4.74 -4.57
C ILE A 47 6.76 4.75 -3.06
N ALA A 48 5.53 5.02 -2.63
CA ALA A 48 5.18 5.02 -1.21
C ALA A 48 5.43 3.64 -0.55
N ARG A 49 5.20 2.56 -1.30
CA ARG A 49 5.50 1.20 -0.83
C ARG A 49 7.01 0.95 -0.71
N LEU A 50 7.81 1.46 -1.65
CA LEU A 50 9.28 1.37 -1.59
C LEU A 50 9.87 2.17 -0.43
N GLU A 51 9.33 3.35 -0.13
CA GLU A 51 9.71 4.13 1.06
C GLU A 51 9.47 3.32 2.33
N LEU A 52 8.28 2.73 2.48
CA LEU A 52 7.95 1.87 3.62
C LEU A 52 8.87 0.64 3.70
N LEU A 53 9.18 0.00 2.57
CA LEU A 53 10.11 -1.13 2.51
C LEU A 53 11.51 -0.75 2.99
N CYS A 54 11.99 0.44 2.61
CA CYS A 54 13.26 0.95 3.10
C CYS A 54 13.22 1.18 4.61
N ASP A 55 12.15 1.78 5.15
CA ASP A 55 12.02 2.00 6.59
C ASP A 55 11.98 0.67 7.36
N LEU A 56 11.21 -0.31 6.89
CA LEU A 56 11.10 -1.63 7.53
C LEU A 56 12.41 -2.43 7.46
N SER A 57 13.12 -2.40 6.32
CA SER A 57 14.36 -3.17 6.15
C SER A 57 15.56 -2.53 6.83
N GLN A 58 15.63 -1.20 6.88
CA GLN A 58 16.80 -0.48 7.39
C GLN A 58 16.66 -0.07 8.84
N ASP A 59 15.47 0.37 9.27
CA ASP A 59 15.28 0.90 10.61
C ASP A 59 14.86 -0.19 11.61
N LEU A 60 14.22 -1.27 11.13
CA LEU A 60 13.82 -2.42 11.94
C LEU A 60 14.65 -3.69 11.70
N ASP A 61 15.66 -3.62 10.81
CA ASP A 61 16.57 -4.72 10.47
C ASP A 61 15.84 -6.04 10.12
N LEU A 62 14.68 -5.92 9.46
CA LEU A 62 13.89 -7.06 9.07
C LEU A 62 14.53 -7.78 7.88
N ASP A 63 14.65 -9.09 8.00
CA ASP A 63 14.97 -9.96 6.88
C ASP A 63 13.78 -10.08 5.92
N GLU A 64 13.97 -10.81 4.82
CA GLU A 64 12.96 -10.96 3.77
C GLU A 64 11.67 -11.61 4.29
N THR A 65 11.81 -12.61 5.18
CA THR A 65 10.68 -13.27 5.83
C THR A 65 9.92 -12.31 6.74
N GLY A 66 10.63 -11.50 7.52
CA GLY A 66 10.04 -10.48 8.39
C GLY A 66 9.30 -9.42 7.58
N LEU A 67 9.88 -8.98 6.46
CA LEU A 67 9.24 -8.06 5.53
C LEU A 67 7.93 -8.64 4.98
N ASP A 68 7.93 -9.89 4.51
CA ASP A 68 6.73 -10.56 3.99
C ASP A 68 5.56 -10.55 4.99
N ILE A 69 5.86 -10.90 6.24
CA ILE A 69 4.85 -10.95 7.29
C ILE A 69 4.31 -9.54 7.58
N VAL A 70 5.19 -8.57 7.81
CA VAL A 70 4.79 -7.22 8.19
C VAL A 70 4.00 -6.53 7.07
N ILE A 71 4.42 -6.69 5.82
CA ILE A 71 3.74 -6.12 4.67
C ILE A 71 2.37 -6.76 4.49
N SER A 72 2.26 -8.09 4.63
CA SER A 72 0.97 -8.77 4.59
C SER A 72 0.02 -8.24 5.66
N LEU A 73 0.52 -7.98 6.88
CA LEU A 73 -0.29 -7.40 7.96
C LEU A 73 -0.72 -5.96 7.66
N ILE A 74 0.18 -5.15 7.10
CA ILE A 74 -0.13 -3.77 6.68
C ILE A 74 -1.18 -3.77 5.57
N ASP A 75 -1.03 -4.64 4.57
CA ASP A 75 -1.99 -4.78 3.47
C ASP A 75 -3.37 -5.23 3.98
N GLN A 76 -3.42 -6.21 4.88
CA GLN A 76 -4.66 -6.65 5.53
C GLN A 76 -5.32 -5.51 6.32
N LEU A 77 -4.52 -4.71 7.04
CA LEU A 77 -5.02 -3.59 7.82
C LEU A 77 -5.55 -2.46 6.93
N HIS A 78 -4.91 -2.20 5.79
CA HIS A 78 -5.42 -1.25 4.80
C HIS A 78 -6.72 -1.74 4.15
N ALA A 79 -6.82 -3.03 3.80
CA ALA A 79 -8.03 -3.63 3.28
C ALA A 79 -9.20 -3.49 4.29
N ALA A 80 -8.97 -3.85 5.56
CA ALA A 80 -9.98 -3.70 6.61
C ALA A 80 -10.43 -2.25 6.80
N ARG A 81 -9.50 -1.28 6.77
CA ARG A 81 -9.84 0.15 6.81
C ARG A 81 -10.66 0.59 5.60
N GLN A 82 -10.34 0.10 4.42
CA GLN A 82 -11.07 0.41 3.20
C GLN A 82 -12.49 -0.17 3.22
N ASP A 83 -12.65 -1.40 3.72
CA ASP A 83 -13.98 -2.03 3.88
C ASP A 83 -14.85 -1.22 4.84
N LEU A 84 -14.30 -0.81 6.00
CA LEU A 84 -15.01 0.05 6.95
C LEU A 84 -15.37 1.41 6.36
N ALA A 85 -14.46 2.03 5.60
CA ALA A 85 -14.75 3.30 4.92
C ALA A 85 -15.87 3.12 3.89
N THR A 86 -15.84 2.04 3.11
CA THR A 86 -16.86 1.70 2.11
C THR A 86 -18.23 1.48 2.76
N MET A 87 -18.27 0.74 3.87
CA MET A 87 -19.49 0.57 4.67
C MET A 87 -19.99 1.91 5.20
N GLY A 88 -19.10 2.75 5.73
CA GLY A 88 -19.44 4.10 6.21
C GLY A 88 -20.04 4.99 5.11
N HIS A 89 -19.48 4.93 3.90
CA HIS A 89 -20.03 5.62 2.73
C HIS A 89 -21.42 5.09 2.36
N ALA A 90 -21.60 3.78 2.28
CA ALA A 90 -22.91 3.17 1.98
C ALA A 90 -23.98 3.55 3.03
N ILE A 91 -23.63 3.57 4.32
CA ILE A 91 -24.53 4.02 5.39
C ILE A 91 -24.85 5.52 5.26
N ASN A 92 -23.89 6.34 4.84
CA ASN A 92 -24.10 7.76 4.64
C ASN A 92 -25.06 8.08 3.49
N ASP A 93 -25.09 7.22 2.47
CA ASP A 93 -25.97 7.36 1.30
C ASP A 93 -27.41 6.86 1.55
N LEU A 94 -27.67 6.24 2.70
CA LEU A 94 -29.02 5.82 3.08
C LEU A 94 -29.93 7.02 3.40
N PRO A 95 -31.26 6.89 3.18
CA PRO A 95 -32.24 7.83 3.70
C PRO A 95 -32.08 8.04 5.21
N ALA A 96 -32.36 9.27 5.68
CA ALA A 96 -32.10 9.69 7.05
C ALA A 96 -32.68 8.74 8.12
N ASP A 97 -33.88 8.21 7.89
CA ASP A 97 -34.58 7.31 8.82
C ASP A 97 -33.86 5.96 8.97
N LEU A 98 -33.41 5.37 7.84
CA LEU A 98 -32.65 4.12 7.83
C LEU A 98 -31.26 4.30 8.43
N LYS A 99 -30.60 5.42 8.13
CA LYS A 99 -29.31 5.78 8.72
C LYS A 99 -29.40 5.91 10.24
N ALA A 100 -30.46 6.54 10.75
CA ALA A 100 -30.70 6.67 12.20
C ALA A 100 -30.91 5.30 12.88
N GLN A 101 -31.64 4.39 12.24
CA GLN A 101 -31.82 3.01 12.74
C GLN A 101 -30.49 2.25 12.80
N VAL A 102 -29.69 2.27 11.72
CA VAL A 102 -28.39 1.59 11.68
C VAL A 102 -27.44 2.13 12.76
N MET A 103 -27.36 3.46 12.92
CA MET A 103 -26.52 4.08 13.96
C MET A 103 -26.98 3.77 15.39
N ALA A 104 -28.28 3.55 15.61
CA ALA A 104 -28.80 3.15 16.92
C ALA A 104 -28.40 1.71 17.28
N GLU A 105 -28.45 0.78 16.31
CA GLU A 105 -28.03 -0.62 16.54
C GLU A 105 -26.50 -0.76 16.66
N MET A 106 -25.71 0.00 15.89
CA MET A 106 -24.24 -0.03 16.01
C MET A 106 -23.74 0.40 17.39
N LYS A 107 -24.46 1.26 18.11
CA LYS A 107 -24.09 1.67 19.49
C LYS A 107 -24.35 0.60 20.55
N ARG A 108 -25.05 -0.49 20.20
CA ARG A 108 -25.37 -1.59 21.11
C ARG A 108 -24.34 -2.72 21.09
N VAL A 109 -23.48 -2.74 20.09
CA VAL A 109 -22.35 -3.68 19.93
C VAL A 109 -21.14 -3.11 20.64
#